data_AF-A0A7Y5LP18-F1
#
_entry.id   AF-A0A7Y5LP18-F1
#
_cell.length_a   1.000
_cell.length_b   1.000
_cell.length_c   1.000
_cell.angle_alpha   90.00
_cell.angle_beta   90.00
_cell.angle_gamma   90.00
#
_symmetry.space_group_name_H-M   'P 1'
#
loop_
_entity.id
_entity.type
_entity.pdbx_description
1 polymer ?
#
loop_
_entity_poly.entity_id
_entity_poly.type
_entity_poly.pdbx_seq_one_letter_code
_entity_poly.pdbx_strand_id
1 'polypeptide(L)'
;MTTQDELATIYAVVDQVDPFWNDDGRQLFDEAAMRALANMGNPELALLQVATSGNTSLRRRFGAVEALFQGQWTQFRHDPLMASAVAHVMAAAIADDGIHNRWGLPGHFVGRTGKHLLSLPHGIITALSPLLDNNKLLEIVGSETATTQTVSKYRVADLAAYLLSIHLNLPWVDSPKTMDRDRQIAELKKNLAKKVD
;
A
#
# COMPACT_ATOMS: atom_id res chain seq x y z
N MET A 1 18.39 -19.03 -5.40
CA MET A 1 18.31 -18.10 -6.53
C MET A 1 17.10 -18.51 -7.35
N THR A 2 16.16 -17.61 -7.62
CA THR A 2 14.93 -17.94 -8.36
C THR A 2 15.28 -18.32 -9.80
N THR A 3 14.66 -19.39 -10.29
CA THR A 3 14.85 -19.87 -11.66
C THR A 3 14.16 -18.95 -12.68
N GLN A 4 14.59 -19.01 -13.94
CA GLN A 4 13.95 -18.26 -15.02
C GLN A 4 12.48 -18.68 -15.21
N ASP A 5 12.18 -19.96 -15.04
CA ASP A 5 10.81 -20.50 -15.13
C ASP A 5 9.91 -20.00 -14.01
N GLU A 6 10.45 -19.87 -12.79
CA GLU A 6 9.74 -19.31 -11.65
C GLU A 6 9.41 -17.82 -11.84
N LEU A 7 10.36 -17.03 -12.37
CA LEU A 7 10.10 -15.62 -12.70
C LEU A 7 9.07 -15.48 -13.82
N ALA A 8 9.13 -16.34 -14.84
CA ALA A 8 8.14 -16.36 -15.90
C ALA A 8 6.74 -16.68 -15.36
N THR A 9 6.64 -17.62 -14.41
CA THR A 9 5.38 -17.97 -13.73
C THR A 9 4.85 -16.78 -12.93
N ILE A 10 5.70 -16.10 -12.15
CA ILE A 10 5.28 -14.91 -11.40
C ILE A 10 4.76 -13.83 -12.33
N TYR A 11 5.49 -13.50 -13.40
CA TYR A 11 5.05 -12.48 -14.35
C TYR A 11 3.73 -12.86 -15.03
N ALA A 12 3.58 -14.12 -15.42
CA ALA A 12 2.32 -14.62 -15.97
C ALA A 12 1.15 -14.45 -14.99
N VAL A 13 1.37 -14.61 -13.68
CA VAL A 13 0.34 -14.39 -12.65
C VAL A 13 0.08 -12.90 -12.39
N VAL A 14 1.12 -12.10 -12.15
CA VAL A 14 0.95 -10.68 -11.77
C VAL A 14 0.47 -9.80 -12.93
N ASP A 15 0.67 -10.22 -14.18
CA ASP A 15 0.22 -9.49 -15.36
C ASP A 15 -1.24 -9.81 -15.75
N GLN A 16 -1.86 -10.85 -15.18
CA GLN A 16 -3.28 -11.19 -15.44
C GLN A 16 -4.25 -10.14 -14.90
N VAL A 17 -3.79 -9.30 -13.99
CA VAL A 17 -4.61 -8.37 -13.22
C VAL A 17 -4.01 -6.98 -13.27
N ASP A 18 -4.86 -5.96 -13.18
CA ASP A 18 -4.39 -4.60 -12.98
C ASP A 18 -4.53 -4.22 -11.51
N PRO A 19 -3.41 -4.21 -10.75
CA PRO A 19 -3.47 -3.85 -9.36
C PRO A 19 -3.80 -2.37 -9.15
N PHE A 20 -3.95 -1.50 -10.16
CA PHE A 20 -4.35 -0.10 -9.98
C PHE A 20 -5.82 0.21 -10.33
N TRP A 21 -6.58 -0.82 -10.72
CA TRP A 21 -7.99 -0.69 -11.12
C TRP A 21 -8.91 -1.70 -10.40
N ASN A 22 -8.63 -2.00 -9.13
CA ASN A 22 -9.48 -2.84 -8.28
C ASN A 22 -10.30 -1.93 -7.34
N ASP A 23 -11.61 -1.88 -7.59
CA ASP A 23 -12.58 -1.00 -6.96
C ASP A 23 -13.30 -1.60 -5.75
N ASP A 24 -13.39 -2.93 -5.69
CA ASP A 24 -14.17 -3.66 -4.69
C ASP A 24 -13.36 -4.08 -3.46
N GLY A 25 -12.03 -3.90 -3.49
CA GLY A 25 -11.13 -4.27 -2.41
C GLY A 25 -11.04 -5.79 -2.18
N ARG A 26 -11.55 -6.61 -3.12
CA ARG A 26 -11.47 -8.07 -3.07
C ARG A 26 -10.10 -8.56 -3.47
N GLN A 27 -9.89 -9.86 -3.27
CA GLN A 27 -8.65 -10.55 -3.63
C GLN A 27 -8.30 -10.23 -5.09
N LEU A 28 -7.03 -9.92 -5.31
CA LEU A 28 -6.59 -9.50 -6.63
C LEU A 28 -6.45 -10.72 -7.54
N PHE A 29 -5.97 -11.83 -6.99
CA PHE A 29 -5.73 -13.07 -7.72
C PHE A 29 -6.84 -14.08 -7.43
N ASP A 30 -7.18 -14.91 -8.41
CA ASP A 30 -8.08 -16.03 -8.18
C ASP A 30 -7.35 -17.23 -7.52
N GLU A 31 -8.11 -18.28 -7.21
CA GLU A 31 -7.56 -19.47 -6.57
C GLU A 31 -6.54 -20.20 -7.47
N ALA A 32 -6.76 -20.21 -8.79
CA ALA A 32 -5.88 -20.91 -9.73
C ALA A 32 -4.50 -20.22 -9.82
N ALA A 33 -4.50 -18.89 -9.91
CA ALA A 33 -3.30 -18.06 -9.88
C ALA A 33 -2.52 -18.25 -8.57
N MET A 34 -3.21 -18.21 -7.42
CA MET A 34 -2.55 -18.43 -6.13
C MET A 34 -2.01 -19.85 -5.97
N ARG A 35 -2.72 -20.86 -6.50
CA ARG A 35 -2.25 -22.25 -6.51
C ARG A 35 -1.00 -22.42 -7.38
N ALA A 36 -0.94 -21.74 -8.53
CA ALA A 36 0.24 -21.77 -9.39
C ALA A 36 1.47 -21.22 -8.66
N LEU A 37 1.32 -20.11 -7.92
CA LEU A 37 2.38 -19.58 -7.06
C LEU A 37 2.74 -20.56 -5.94
N ALA A 38 1.76 -21.11 -5.23
CA ALA A 38 1.99 -22.03 -4.12
C ALA A 38 2.74 -23.33 -4.51
N ASN A 39 2.65 -23.76 -5.78
CA ASN A 39 3.36 -24.92 -6.30
C ASN A 39 4.84 -24.65 -6.63
N MET A 40 5.32 -23.42 -6.50
CA MET A 40 6.74 -23.08 -6.66
C MET A 40 7.58 -23.61 -5.49
N GLY A 41 8.88 -23.80 -5.70
CA GLY A 41 9.76 -24.28 -4.63
C GLY A 41 9.89 -23.30 -3.46
N ASN A 42 9.90 -22.00 -3.75
CA ASN A 42 9.88 -20.94 -2.74
C ASN A 42 9.17 -19.68 -3.29
N PRO A 43 7.82 -19.63 -3.27
CA PRO A 43 7.06 -18.51 -3.81
C PRO A 43 7.37 -17.19 -3.13
N GLU A 44 7.58 -17.20 -1.81
CA GLU A 44 7.86 -15.99 -1.04
C GLU A 44 9.16 -15.32 -1.51
N LEU A 45 10.26 -16.07 -1.60
CA LEU A 45 11.54 -15.54 -2.06
C LEU A 45 11.45 -15.00 -3.49
N ALA A 46 10.76 -15.73 -4.37
CA ALA A 46 10.61 -15.35 -5.76
C ALA A 46 9.76 -14.07 -5.93
N LEU A 47 8.66 -13.95 -5.18
CA LEU A 47 7.83 -12.74 -5.15
C LEU A 47 8.58 -11.55 -4.56
N LEU A 48 9.38 -11.73 -3.50
CA LEU A 48 10.23 -10.68 -2.93
C LEU A 48 11.29 -10.19 -3.92
N GLN A 49 11.88 -11.10 -4.71
CA GLN A 49 12.81 -10.70 -5.77
C GLN A 49 12.13 -9.78 -6.80
N VAL A 50 10.88 -10.07 -7.16
CA VAL A 50 10.11 -9.20 -8.06
C VAL A 50 9.76 -7.88 -7.37
N ALA A 51 9.23 -7.91 -6.15
CA ALA A 51 8.82 -6.72 -5.40
C ALA A 51 9.98 -5.74 -5.15
N THR A 52 11.19 -6.25 -4.93
CA THR A 52 12.38 -5.43 -4.60
C THR A 52 13.24 -5.07 -5.82
N SER A 53 12.94 -5.62 -7.01
CA SER A 53 13.69 -5.36 -8.24
C SER A 53 13.44 -3.95 -8.79
N GLY A 54 14.48 -3.11 -8.80
CA GLY A 54 14.44 -1.76 -9.37
C GLY A 54 14.22 -1.73 -10.90
N ASN A 55 14.45 -2.85 -11.59
CA ASN A 55 14.25 -2.99 -13.04
C ASN A 55 12.82 -3.44 -13.40
N THR A 56 11.97 -3.67 -12.41
CA THR A 56 10.59 -4.12 -12.61
C THR A 56 9.63 -2.94 -12.47
N SER A 57 8.59 -2.89 -13.31
CA SER A 57 7.57 -1.85 -13.23
C SER A 57 6.87 -1.84 -11.85
N LEU A 58 6.45 -0.66 -11.38
CA LEU A 58 5.76 -0.54 -10.09
C LEU A 58 4.51 -1.43 -10.03
N ARG A 59 3.77 -1.54 -11.14
CA ARG A 59 2.61 -2.44 -11.28
C ARG A 59 2.94 -3.88 -10.89
N ARG A 60 3.98 -4.47 -11.47
CA ARG A 60 4.39 -5.85 -11.18
C ARG A 60 4.93 -6.00 -9.78
N ARG A 61 5.72 -5.02 -9.31
CA ARG A 61 6.24 -5.00 -7.94
C ARG A 61 5.11 -5.00 -6.92
N PHE A 62 4.10 -4.16 -7.12
CA PHE A 62 2.93 -4.07 -6.24
C PHE A 62 2.04 -5.31 -6.35
N GLY A 63 1.81 -5.85 -7.55
CA GLY A 63 1.12 -7.13 -7.74
C GLY A 63 1.80 -8.28 -6.98
N ALA A 64 3.13 -8.35 -7.01
CA ALA A 64 3.89 -9.33 -6.24
C ALA A 64 3.72 -9.13 -4.72
N VAL A 65 3.66 -7.89 -4.22
CA VAL A 65 3.36 -7.61 -2.81
C VAL A 65 1.93 -8.04 -2.45
N GLU A 66 0.92 -7.74 -3.26
CA GLU A 66 -0.45 -8.20 -3.00
C GLU A 66 -0.53 -9.74 -3.00
N ALA A 67 0.22 -10.42 -3.87
CA ALA A 67 0.34 -11.88 -3.87
C ALA A 67 0.99 -12.40 -2.57
N LEU A 68 2.05 -11.74 -2.08
CA LEU A 68 2.66 -12.06 -0.79
C LEU A 68 1.63 -12.08 0.35
N PHE A 69 0.83 -11.02 0.44
CA PHE A 69 -0.21 -10.92 1.46
C PHE A 69 -1.36 -11.91 1.25
N GLN A 70 -1.83 -12.09 0.01
CA GLN A 70 -2.94 -12.99 -0.30
C GLN A 70 -2.57 -14.46 -0.04
N GLY A 71 -1.33 -14.86 -0.33
CA GLY A 71 -0.82 -16.19 -0.03
C GLY A 71 -0.40 -16.40 1.43
N GLN A 72 -0.55 -15.38 2.28
CA GLN A 72 -0.18 -15.42 3.70
C GLN A 72 1.29 -15.80 3.94
N TRP A 73 2.17 -15.45 3.00
CA TRP A 73 3.60 -15.59 3.18
C TRP A 73 4.11 -14.41 4.01
N THR A 74 4.69 -14.68 5.17
CA THR A 74 4.99 -13.65 6.17
C THR A 74 6.43 -13.67 6.69
N GLN A 75 7.28 -14.59 6.25
CA GLN A 75 8.65 -14.68 6.76
C GLN A 75 9.44 -13.40 6.49
N PHE A 76 9.18 -12.75 5.35
CA PHE A 76 9.79 -11.47 4.97
C PHE A 76 9.60 -10.36 6.00
N ARG A 77 8.55 -10.44 6.85
CA ARG A 77 8.26 -9.43 7.88
C ARG A 77 9.29 -9.46 9.01
N HIS A 78 10.00 -10.57 9.20
CA HIS A 78 11.04 -10.69 10.22
C HIS A 78 12.38 -10.08 9.79
N ASP A 79 12.55 -9.79 8.50
CA ASP A 79 13.71 -9.07 7.98
C ASP A 79 13.37 -7.57 7.84
N PRO A 80 13.98 -6.66 8.62
CA PRO A 80 13.69 -5.24 8.56
C PRO A 80 13.93 -4.60 7.20
N LEU A 81 14.91 -5.07 6.43
CA LEU A 81 15.22 -4.55 5.11
C LEU A 81 14.14 -4.97 4.11
N MET A 82 13.71 -6.24 4.15
CA MET A 82 12.65 -6.74 3.26
C MET A 82 11.31 -6.12 3.61
N ALA A 83 10.93 -6.06 4.89
CA ALA A 83 9.71 -5.39 5.33
C ALA A 83 9.68 -3.92 4.90
N SER A 84 10.81 -3.21 5.04
CA SER A 84 10.94 -1.82 4.59
C SER A 84 10.81 -1.69 3.08
N ALA A 85 11.45 -2.57 2.29
CA ALA A 85 11.34 -2.54 0.83
C ALA A 85 9.88 -2.78 0.37
N VAL A 86 9.16 -3.70 1.01
CA VAL A 86 7.73 -3.92 0.76
C VAL A 86 6.91 -2.68 1.12
N ALA A 87 7.17 -2.03 2.26
CA ALA A 87 6.48 -0.80 2.65
C ALA A 87 6.66 0.32 1.60
N HIS A 88 7.87 0.47 1.04
CA HIS A 88 8.14 1.46 -0.01
C HIS A 88 7.40 1.16 -1.32
N VAL A 89 7.28 -0.11 -1.72
CA VAL A 89 6.47 -0.49 -2.89
C VAL A 89 5.01 -0.15 -2.68
N MET A 90 4.47 -0.46 -1.49
CA MET A 90 3.08 -0.15 -1.15
C MET A 90 2.83 1.37 -1.10
N ALA A 91 3.76 2.15 -0.52
CA ALA A 91 3.62 3.60 -0.49
C ALA A 91 3.69 4.22 -1.90
N ALA A 92 4.61 3.74 -2.75
CA ALA A 92 4.66 4.17 -4.14
C ALA A 92 3.35 3.83 -4.89
N ALA A 93 2.79 2.65 -4.62
CA ALA A 93 1.53 2.22 -5.21
C ALA A 93 0.35 3.12 -4.81
N ILE A 94 0.31 3.68 -3.60
CA ILE A 94 -0.73 4.66 -3.20
C ILE A 94 -0.72 5.87 -4.14
N ALA A 95 0.46 6.41 -4.46
CA ALA A 95 0.55 7.62 -5.29
C ALA A 95 0.09 7.39 -6.73
N ASP A 96 0.35 6.19 -7.27
CA ASP A 96 0.05 5.82 -8.65
C ASP A 96 -1.31 5.13 -8.82
N ASP A 97 -2.01 4.79 -7.73
CA ASP A 97 -3.28 4.08 -7.81
C ASP A 97 -4.34 4.90 -8.58
N GLY A 98 -5.14 4.18 -9.36
CA GLY A 98 -6.29 4.70 -10.07
C GLY A 98 -7.53 4.69 -9.19
N ILE A 99 -7.63 3.78 -8.22
CA ILE A 99 -8.76 3.66 -7.30
C ILE A 99 -8.27 3.32 -5.88
N HIS A 100 -8.59 4.17 -4.91
CA HIS A 100 -7.96 4.15 -3.60
C HIS A 100 -8.76 3.39 -2.51
N ASN A 101 -9.92 2.82 -2.84
CA ASN A 101 -10.81 2.10 -1.91
C ASN A 101 -10.08 1.08 -1.03
N ARG A 102 -9.12 0.35 -1.61
CA ARG A 102 -8.34 -0.69 -0.92
C ARG A 102 -7.42 -0.14 0.18
N TRP A 103 -7.04 1.13 0.11
CA TRP A 103 -6.19 1.77 1.11
C TRP A 103 -7.01 2.29 2.28
N GLY A 104 -8.20 2.81 1.99
CA GLY A 104 -9.14 3.32 2.97
C GLY A 104 -9.61 4.74 2.66
N LEU A 105 -10.41 5.28 3.58
CA LEU A 105 -10.86 6.67 3.55
C LEU A 105 -10.42 7.34 4.87
N PRO A 106 -9.67 8.47 4.82
CA PRO A 106 -9.14 9.13 6.02
C PRO A 106 -10.22 9.41 7.06
N GLY A 107 -10.01 8.97 8.30
CA GLY A 107 -10.96 9.18 9.41
C GLY A 107 -12.21 8.29 9.42
N HIS A 108 -12.43 7.47 8.39
CA HIS A 108 -13.59 6.59 8.31
C HIS A 108 -13.22 5.11 8.44
N PHE A 109 -12.32 4.62 7.60
CA PHE A 109 -11.89 3.22 7.63
C PHE A 109 -10.52 3.02 7.00
N VAL A 110 -9.85 1.95 7.42
CA VAL A 110 -8.66 1.42 6.74
C VAL A 110 -9.07 0.29 5.81
N GLY A 111 -8.73 0.41 4.54
CA GLY A 111 -9.00 -0.65 3.54
C GLY A 111 -8.08 -1.85 3.73
N ARG A 112 -8.29 -2.92 2.95
CA ARG A 112 -7.51 -4.16 3.10
C ARG A 112 -6.01 -3.94 2.90
N THR A 113 -5.61 -3.32 1.79
CA THR A 113 -4.20 -3.05 1.49
C THR A 113 -3.62 -2.04 2.49
N GLY A 114 -4.42 -1.08 2.97
CA GLY A 114 -4.04 -0.21 4.08
C GLY A 114 -3.70 -1.00 5.35
N LYS A 115 -4.51 -2.00 5.72
CA LYS A 115 -4.25 -2.90 6.86
C LYS A 115 -2.99 -3.74 6.65
N HIS A 116 -2.77 -4.23 5.44
CA HIS A 116 -1.54 -4.95 5.08
C HIS A 116 -0.30 -4.08 5.30
N LEU A 117 -0.33 -2.83 4.81
CA LEU A 117 0.75 -1.86 5.01
C LEU A 117 0.99 -1.61 6.50
N LEU A 118 -0.07 -1.35 7.28
CA LEU A 118 0.02 -1.12 8.73
C LEU A 118 0.49 -2.35 9.53
N SER A 119 0.39 -3.55 8.96
CA SER A 119 0.88 -4.79 9.59
C SER A 119 2.39 -5.00 9.45
N LEU A 120 3.08 -4.16 8.66
CA LEU A 120 4.53 -4.24 8.51
C LEU A 120 5.24 -3.68 9.75
N PRO A 121 6.20 -4.41 10.34
CA PRO A 121 6.88 -3.95 11.54
C PRO A 121 7.89 -2.82 11.28
N HIS A 122 8.33 -2.64 10.04
CA HIS A 122 9.41 -1.73 9.67
C HIS A 122 9.10 -0.94 8.39
N GLY A 123 9.74 0.23 8.26
CA GLY A 123 9.75 1.04 7.03
C GLY A 123 8.49 1.88 6.76
N ILE A 124 7.39 1.71 7.50
CA ILE A 124 6.14 2.47 7.30
C ILE A 124 6.39 3.97 7.36
N ILE A 125 7.08 4.46 8.40
CA ILE A 125 7.33 5.89 8.59
C ILE A 125 8.09 6.46 7.40
N THR A 126 9.21 5.85 7.03
CA THR A 126 10.06 6.31 5.91
C THR A 126 9.32 6.24 4.58
N ALA A 127 8.52 5.20 4.35
CA ALA A 127 7.78 5.01 3.12
C ALA A 127 6.62 5.99 2.94
N LEU A 128 5.86 6.29 4.01
CA LEU A 128 4.70 7.17 3.93
C LEU A 128 5.03 8.66 4.09
N SER A 129 6.14 9.00 4.76
CA SER A 129 6.50 10.41 5.00
C SER A 129 6.57 11.27 3.73
N PRO A 130 7.16 10.81 2.60
CA PRO A 130 7.17 11.58 1.36
C PRO A 130 5.78 11.85 0.78
N LEU A 131 4.80 11.00 1.08
CA LEU A 131 3.42 11.18 0.59
C LEU A 131 2.68 12.29 1.32
N LEU A 132 3.17 12.77 2.47
CA LEU A 132 2.60 13.90 3.21
C LEU A 132 2.71 15.23 2.44
N ASP A 133 3.41 15.27 1.31
CA ASP A 133 3.50 16.39 0.38
C ASP A 133 2.71 16.15 -0.92
N ASN A 134 2.07 14.98 -1.07
CA ASN A 134 1.37 14.61 -2.30
C ASN A 134 -0.09 15.14 -2.29
N ASN A 135 -0.33 16.18 -3.08
CA ASN A 135 -1.64 16.84 -3.20
C ASN A 135 -2.59 16.19 -4.22
N LYS A 136 -2.22 15.06 -4.86
CA LYS A 136 -3.13 14.31 -5.75
C LYS A 136 -4.40 13.93 -4.98
N LEU A 137 -5.57 14.14 -5.57
CA LEU A 137 -6.84 13.73 -4.98
C LEU A 137 -6.95 12.20 -4.97
N LEU A 138 -7.53 11.66 -3.89
CA LEU A 138 -7.90 10.25 -3.85
C LEU A 138 -9.07 10.04 -4.80
N GLU A 139 -8.99 9.01 -5.63
CA GLU A 139 -10.12 8.51 -6.40
C GLU A 139 -10.80 7.40 -5.59
N ILE A 140 -12.07 7.57 -5.24
CA ILE A 140 -12.82 6.62 -4.42
C ILE A 140 -14.15 6.32 -5.10
N VAL A 141 -14.41 5.04 -5.34
CA VAL A 141 -15.62 4.58 -6.04
C VAL A 141 -16.66 4.07 -5.04
N GLY A 142 -17.95 4.25 -5.33
CA GLY A 142 -19.08 3.81 -4.49
C GLY A 142 -19.93 4.98 -3.98
N SER A 143 -21.26 4.85 -4.02
CA SER A 143 -22.21 5.98 -3.93
C SER A 143 -22.07 6.86 -2.68
N GLU A 144 -21.90 6.26 -1.49
CA GLU A 144 -21.78 7.02 -0.24
C GLU A 144 -20.37 7.58 -0.06
N THR A 145 -19.35 6.77 -0.31
CA THR A 145 -17.94 7.14 -0.13
C THR A 145 -17.48 8.19 -1.14
N ALA A 146 -17.97 8.11 -2.39
CA ALA A 146 -17.70 9.09 -3.44
C ALA A 146 -18.35 10.45 -3.11
N THR A 147 -19.52 10.44 -2.46
CA THR A 147 -20.16 11.69 -2.01
C THR A 147 -19.29 12.38 -0.96
N THR A 148 -18.80 11.63 0.04
CA THR A 148 -17.89 12.17 1.07
C THR A 148 -16.57 12.66 0.47
N GLN A 149 -15.98 11.91 -0.48
CA GLN A 149 -14.75 12.32 -1.17
C GLN A 149 -14.96 13.57 -2.04
N THR A 150 -16.10 13.69 -2.72
CA THR A 150 -16.44 14.87 -3.53
C THR A 150 -16.55 16.13 -2.66
N VAL A 151 -17.10 15.98 -1.45
CA VAL A 151 -17.26 17.08 -0.49
C VAL A 151 -15.92 17.44 0.17
N SER A 152 -15.21 16.45 0.73
CA SER A 152 -14.01 16.68 1.54
C SER A 152 -12.73 16.85 0.71
N LYS A 153 -12.72 16.41 -0.55
CA LYS A 153 -11.57 16.44 -1.47
C LYS A 153 -10.29 15.88 -0.83
N TYR A 154 -10.37 14.66 -0.31
CA TYR A 154 -9.22 14.00 0.30
C TYR A 154 -8.09 13.82 -0.72
N ARG A 155 -6.86 13.99 -0.25
CA ARG A 155 -5.62 13.83 -1.02
C ARG A 155 -4.84 12.61 -0.55
N VAL A 156 -3.87 12.19 -1.37
CA VAL A 156 -2.86 11.19 -0.98
C VAL A 156 -2.17 11.59 0.34
N ALA A 157 -1.86 12.88 0.53
CA ALA A 157 -1.32 13.38 1.80
C ALA A 157 -2.23 13.15 3.00
N ASP A 158 -3.55 13.29 2.83
CA ASP A 158 -4.53 13.05 3.91
C ASP A 158 -4.59 11.56 4.27
N LEU A 159 -4.54 10.66 3.26
CA LEU A 159 -4.47 9.21 3.47
C LEU A 159 -3.17 8.78 4.15
N ALA A 160 -2.03 9.29 3.68
CA ALA A 160 -0.73 8.99 4.28
C ALA A 160 -0.67 9.45 5.74
N ALA A 161 -1.20 10.63 6.04
CA ALA A 161 -1.26 11.16 7.40
C ALA A 161 -2.16 10.33 8.31
N TYR A 162 -3.35 9.94 7.82
CA TYR A 162 -4.26 9.07 8.55
C TYR A 162 -3.61 7.71 8.90
N LEU A 163 -2.97 7.06 7.92
CA LEU A 163 -2.28 5.79 8.15
C LEU A 163 -1.10 5.92 9.12
N LEU A 164 -0.31 6.99 9.01
CA LEU A 164 0.77 7.28 9.94
C LEU A 164 0.25 7.55 11.36
N SER A 165 -0.85 8.30 11.51
CA SER A 165 -1.49 8.53 12.80
C SER A 165 -1.92 7.21 13.45
N ILE A 166 -2.53 6.29 12.69
CA ILE A 166 -2.86 4.95 13.20
C ILE A 166 -1.60 4.19 13.64
N HIS A 167 -0.58 4.14 12.78
CA HIS A 167 0.67 3.43 13.08
C HIS A 167 1.35 3.96 14.34
N LEU A 168 1.32 5.27 14.55
CA LEU A 168 1.95 5.95 15.69
C LEU A 168 1.04 6.05 16.92
N ASN A 169 -0.18 5.51 16.85
CA ASN A 169 -1.22 5.66 17.87
C ASN A 169 -1.48 7.14 18.25
N LEU A 170 -1.58 8.00 17.24
CA LEU A 170 -1.91 9.42 17.37
C LEU A 170 -3.36 9.65 16.93
N PRO A 171 -4.07 10.62 17.54
CA PRO A 171 -5.40 10.98 17.08
C PRO A 171 -5.37 11.58 15.67
N TRP A 172 -6.40 11.28 14.89
CA TRP A 172 -6.68 11.94 13.61
C TRP A 172 -8.10 12.50 13.66
N VAL A 173 -8.24 13.81 13.45
CA VAL A 173 -9.54 14.48 13.40
C VAL A 173 -9.95 14.61 11.94
N ASP A 174 -10.96 13.87 11.53
CA ASP A 174 -11.53 14.04 10.21
C ASP A 174 -12.20 15.42 10.10
N SER A 175 -11.73 16.23 9.16
CA SER A 175 -12.30 17.55 8.89
C SER A 175 -12.62 17.65 7.40
N PRO A 176 -13.80 18.17 7.03
CA PRO A 176 -14.13 18.44 5.63
C PRO A 176 -13.27 19.57 5.04
N LYS A 177 -12.64 20.41 5.89
CA LYS A 177 -11.81 21.54 5.45
C LYS A 177 -10.36 21.10 5.26
N THR A 178 -9.86 21.22 4.04
CA THR A 178 -8.45 20.92 3.70
C THR A 178 -7.46 21.63 4.62
N MET A 179 -7.70 22.91 4.96
CA MET A 179 -6.82 23.70 5.83
C MET A 179 -6.65 23.10 7.24
N ASP A 180 -7.70 22.49 7.80
CA ASP A 180 -7.60 21.85 9.12
C ASP A 180 -6.80 20.55 9.05
N ARG A 181 -6.92 19.81 7.94
CA ARG A 181 -6.08 18.63 7.68
C ARG A 181 -4.63 19.01 7.43
N ASP A 182 -4.36 20.11 6.71
CA ASP A 182 -3.01 20.63 6.48
C ASP A 182 -2.30 20.98 7.79
N ARG A 183 -3.02 21.55 8.78
CA ARG A 183 -2.48 21.81 10.11
C ARG A 183 -2.07 20.52 10.82
N GLN A 184 -2.95 19.51 10.81
CA GLN A 184 -2.65 18.18 11.38
C GLN A 184 -1.44 17.53 10.69
N ILE A 185 -1.35 17.61 9.35
CA ILE A 185 -0.21 17.11 8.58
C ILE A 185 1.09 17.84 8.96
N ALA A 186 1.05 19.17 9.11
CA ALA A 186 2.22 19.94 9.51
C ALA A 186 2.69 19.60 10.93
N GLU A 187 1.77 19.38 11.86
CA GLU A 187 2.08 18.90 13.21
C GLU A 187 2.68 17.48 13.19
N LEU A 188 2.10 16.59 12.39
CA LEU A 188 2.62 15.24 12.20
C LEU A 188 4.06 15.27 11.65
N LYS A 189 4.35 16.07 10.62
CA LYS A 189 5.71 16.26 10.08
C LYS A 189 6.70 16.72 11.15
N LYS A 190 6.31 17.67 12.00
CA LYS A 190 7.16 18.13 13.12
C LYS A 190 7.43 17.01 14.12
N ASN A 191 6.44 16.18 14.43
CA ASN A 191 6.59 15.06 15.36
C ASN A 191 7.48 13.95 14.76
N LEU A 192 7.38 13.70 13.45
CA LEU A 192 8.23 12.75 12.75
C LEU A 192 9.69 13.18 12.74
N ALA A 193 9.97 14.46 12.46
CA ALA A 193 11.34 14.99 12.48
C ALA A 193 12.03 14.75 13.84
N LYS A 194 11.31 14.93 14.95
CA LYS A 194 11.83 14.70 16.31
C LYS A 194 12.10 13.23 16.67
N LYS A 195 11.57 12.27 15.91
CA LYS A 195 11.74 10.84 16.16
C LYS A 195 12.87 10.21 15.34
N VAL A 196 13.37 10.93 14.35
CA VAL A 196 14.46 10.50 13.48
C VAL A 196 15.82 11.03 13.97
N ASP A 197 15.81 12.04 14.85
CA ASP A 197 16.94 12.50 15.68
C ASP A 197 17.10 11.63 16.94
#